data_AF-A0A1J0KT11-F1
#
_entry.id   AF-A0A1J0KT11-F1
#
_cell.length_a   1.000
_cell.length_b   1.000
_cell.length_c   1.000
_cell.angle_alpha   90.00
_cell.angle_beta   90.00
_cell.angle_gamma   90.00
#
_symmetry.space_group_name_H-M   'P 1'
#
loop_
_entity.id
_entity.type
_entity.pdbx_description
1 polymer ?
#
loop_
_entity_poly.entity_id
_entity_poly.type
_entity_poly.pdbx_seq_one_letter_code
_entity_poly.pdbx_strand_id
1 'polypeptide(L)'
;MRLFGTKFFSLVFILSILVSCSTVSKGKMDEVAQRVKQQLEDVYHQKFTVKDVKYIPLDNAYKIEFYETDNPDISFYTKVDKNTNNVTFDTYNESVSNDKVTKWMVEPYIDKISNDWFGYGDISGGEPDPISYDTLKDYEKALSSNKKNALSFGAEISINMKITPQNVVNLLIYVYQLGKYVNSYNFKYIDLNVKVYTLPDGVTAQEYSSSDKDSYKFDKKDVLKATLKINTKDIDSYKMSSPMDLAKYLSIYKDNKESTLINDKPLYSKVNYLYYSWERKKFNNMF
;
A
#
# COMPACT_ATOMS: atom_id res chain seq x y z
N MET A 1 -50.78 -38.92 22.92
CA MET A 1 -50.47 -37.78 23.80
C MET A 1 -48.96 -37.55 23.79
N ARG A 2 -48.56 -36.41 23.24
CA ARG A 2 -47.32 -35.64 23.46
C ARG A 2 -45.92 -36.29 23.22
N LEU A 3 -45.30 -35.76 22.16
CA LEU A 3 -43.98 -35.09 22.11
C LEU A 3 -42.72 -35.96 22.23
N PHE A 4 -42.31 -36.58 21.12
CA PHE A 4 -40.89 -36.88 20.88
C PHE A 4 -40.22 -35.72 20.12
N GLY A 5 -39.53 -34.90 20.91
CA GLY A 5 -38.34 -34.10 20.63
C GLY A 5 -37.95 -33.82 19.18
N THR A 6 -38.52 -32.75 18.64
CA THR A 6 -38.06 -31.93 17.50
C THR A 6 -36.69 -31.25 17.72
N LYS A 7 -35.75 -31.86 18.46
CA LYS A 7 -34.43 -31.26 18.76
C LYS A 7 -33.25 -31.92 18.05
N PHE A 8 -33.44 -33.05 17.37
CA PHE A 8 -32.36 -33.70 16.62
C PHE A 8 -32.25 -33.26 15.15
N PHE A 9 -33.30 -32.64 14.59
CA PHE A 9 -33.31 -32.20 13.19
C PHE A 9 -32.72 -30.80 12.95
N SER A 10 -32.49 -30.01 14.01
CA SER A 10 -31.94 -28.65 13.86
C SER A 10 -30.42 -28.58 13.95
N LEU A 11 -29.73 -29.60 14.49
CA LEU A 11 -28.27 -29.56 14.61
C LEU A 11 -27.54 -29.99 13.32
N VAL A 12 -28.13 -30.93 12.56
CA VAL A 12 -27.54 -31.41 11.29
C VAL A 12 -27.73 -30.38 10.17
N PHE A 13 -28.78 -29.55 10.23
CA PHE A 13 -29.03 -28.48 9.26
C PHE A 13 -28.19 -27.22 9.53
N ILE A 14 -27.86 -26.92 10.80
CA ILE A 14 -26.97 -25.80 11.14
C ILE A 14 -25.50 -26.14 10.85
N LEU A 15 -25.09 -27.41 10.97
CA LEU A 15 -23.75 -27.85 10.54
C LEU A 15 -23.60 -27.92 9.00
N SER A 16 -24.66 -28.20 8.24
CA SER A 16 -24.60 -28.15 6.77
C SER A 16 -24.72 -26.72 6.20
N ILE A 17 -25.32 -25.78 6.95
CA ILE A 17 -25.32 -24.36 6.59
C ILE A 17 -24.03 -23.65 7.06
N LEU A 18 -23.37 -24.10 8.14
CA LEU A 18 -22.04 -23.60 8.54
C LEU A 18 -20.89 -24.11 7.64
N VAL A 19 -21.11 -25.17 6.86
CA VAL A 19 -20.18 -25.65 5.81
C VAL A 19 -20.43 -24.96 4.45
N SER A 20 -21.37 -24.01 4.40
CA SER A 20 -21.54 -23.11 3.24
C SER A 20 -20.71 -21.82 3.34
N CYS A 21 -19.89 -21.69 4.40
CA CYS A 21 -18.73 -20.80 4.37
C CYS A 21 -17.69 -21.49 3.49
N SER A 22 -17.65 -21.12 2.21
CA SER A 22 -16.92 -21.80 1.14
C SER A 22 -15.51 -22.28 1.54
N THR A 23 -15.40 -23.50 2.05
CA THR A 23 -14.13 -24.22 2.11
C THR A 23 -13.74 -24.49 0.67
N VAL A 24 -12.93 -23.60 0.10
CA VAL A 24 -12.30 -23.88 -1.19
C VAL A 24 -11.52 -25.17 -1.00
N SER A 25 -11.89 -26.23 -1.71
CA SER A 25 -11.19 -27.50 -1.63
C SER A 25 -9.76 -27.32 -2.13
N LYS A 26 -8.80 -27.97 -1.46
CA LYS A 26 -7.39 -27.95 -1.85
C LYS A 26 -7.21 -28.32 -3.34
N GLY A 27 -7.96 -29.31 -3.83
CA GLY A 27 -7.95 -29.69 -5.25
C GLY A 27 -8.35 -28.57 -6.22
N LYS A 28 -9.28 -27.69 -5.85
CA LYS A 28 -9.66 -26.54 -6.69
C LYS A 28 -8.57 -25.46 -6.69
N MET A 29 -7.88 -25.28 -5.57
CA MET A 29 -6.73 -24.37 -5.50
C MET A 29 -5.57 -24.85 -6.35
N ASP A 30 -5.28 -26.16 -6.30
CA ASP A 30 -4.21 -26.79 -7.09
C ASP A 30 -4.52 -26.69 -8.60
N GLU A 31 -5.77 -26.93 -9.02
CA GLU A 31 -6.19 -26.78 -10.42
C GLU A 31 -5.98 -25.36 -10.95
N VAL A 32 -6.41 -24.34 -10.18
CA VAL A 32 -6.21 -22.93 -10.56
C VAL A 32 -4.72 -22.61 -10.65
N ALA A 33 -3.92 -23.07 -9.68
CA ALA A 33 -2.48 -22.84 -9.68
C ALA A 33 -1.78 -23.46 -10.90
N GLN A 34 -2.14 -24.68 -11.30
CA GLN A 34 -1.57 -25.31 -12.51
C GLN A 34 -1.99 -24.58 -13.80
N ARG A 35 -3.23 -24.11 -13.88
CA ARG A 35 -3.68 -23.31 -15.04
C ARG A 35 -2.91 -22.00 -15.16
N VAL A 36 -2.75 -21.27 -14.05
CA VAL A 36 -1.99 -20.02 -14.03
C VAL A 36 -0.52 -20.27 -14.33
N LYS A 37 0.05 -21.36 -13.79
CA LYS A 37 1.40 -21.81 -14.14
C LYS A 37 1.55 -21.96 -15.66
N GLN A 38 0.67 -22.71 -16.30
CA GLN A 38 0.76 -22.92 -17.75
C GLN A 38 0.69 -21.60 -18.52
N GLN A 39 -0.19 -20.69 -18.13
CA GLN A 39 -0.28 -19.35 -18.74
C GLN A 39 1.02 -18.54 -18.58
N LEU A 40 1.66 -18.61 -17.42
CA LEU A 40 2.96 -17.96 -17.18
C LEU A 40 4.05 -18.57 -18.07
N GLU A 41 4.10 -19.90 -18.16
CA GLU A 41 5.07 -20.61 -19.01
C GLU A 41 4.86 -20.28 -20.49
N ASP A 42 3.62 -20.16 -20.94
CA ASP A 42 3.26 -19.80 -22.31
C ASP A 42 3.62 -18.34 -22.64
N VAL A 43 3.41 -17.41 -21.70
CA VAL A 43 3.69 -15.97 -21.89
C VAL A 43 5.18 -15.66 -21.85
N TYR A 44 5.90 -16.27 -20.91
CA TYR A 44 7.30 -15.92 -20.67
C TYR A 44 8.30 -16.89 -21.28
N HIS A 45 7.84 -18.06 -21.77
CA HIS A 45 8.67 -19.12 -22.31
C HIS A 45 9.71 -19.65 -21.29
N GLN A 46 9.31 -19.72 -20.02
CA GLN A 46 10.15 -20.08 -18.89
C GLN A 46 9.43 -21.08 -18.00
N LYS A 47 10.16 -21.95 -17.31
CA LYS A 47 9.55 -22.97 -16.44
C LYS A 47 9.32 -22.42 -15.03
N PHE A 48 8.12 -22.64 -14.51
CA PHE A 48 7.75 -22.18 -13.18
C PHE A 48 7.35 -23.34 -12.27
N THR A 49 7.50 -23.14 -10.97
CA THR A 49 7.02 -24.05 -9.93
C THR A 49 6.13 -23.31 -8.95
N VAL A 50 5.03 -23.93 -8.56
CA VAL A 50 4.11 -23.42 -7.53
C VAL A 50 4.75 -23.68 -6.17
N LYS A 51 4.94 -22.63 -5.36
CA LYS A 51 5.45 -22.72 -3.99
C LYS A 51 4.34 -22.81 -2.96
N ASP A 52 3.33 -21.97 -3.08
CA ASP A 52 2.19 -21.92 -2.16
C ASP A 52 0.92 -21.43 -2.86
N VAL A 53 -0.25 -21.83 -2.36
CA VAL A 53 -1.55 -21.36 -2.84
C VAL A 53 -2.48 -21.12 -1.66
N LYS A 54 -3.02 -19.91 -1.58
CA LYS A 54 -3.97 -19.53 -0.54
C LYS A 54 -5.20 -18.84 -1.11
N TYR A 55 -6.35 -19.13 -0.54
CA TYR A 55 -7.56 -18.37 -0.78
C TYR A 55 -7.61 -17.16 0.15
N ILE A 56 -7.92 -15.98 -0.39
CA ILE A 56 -8.12 -14.73 0.33
C ILE A 56 -9.62 -14.44 0.34
N PRO A 57 -10.34 -14.70 1.46
CA PRO A 57 -11.79 -14.55 1.50
C PRO A 57 -12.29 -13.12 1.28
N LEU A 58 -11.56 -12.13 1.82
CA LEU A 58 -11.93 -10.71 1.72
C LEU A 58 -11.89 -10.19 0.28
N ASP A 59 -10.91 -10.67 -0.49
CA ASP A 59 -10.72 -10.30 -1.89
C ASP A 59 -11.46 -11.25 -2.84
N ASN A 60 -12.09 -12.31 -2.31
CA ASN A 60 -12.66 -13.41 -3.07
C ASN A 60 -11.71 -13.89 -4.20
N ALA A 61 -10.44 -14.07 -3.86
CA ALA A 61 -9.36 -14.33 -4.82
C ALA A 61 -8.43 -15.45 -4.35
N TYR A 62 -7.75 -16.11 -5.28
CA TYR A 62 -6.62 -16.98 -4.99
C TYR A 62 -5.32 -16.18 -5.09
N LYS A 63 -4.43 -16.32 -4.11
CA LYS A 63 -3.04 -15.84 -4.19
C LYS A 63 -2.13 -17.05 -4.33
N ILE A 64 -1.39 -17.10 -5.43
CA ILE A 64 -0.49 -18.19 -5.79
C ILE A 64 0.93 -17.64 -5.79
N GLU A 65 1.83 -18.32 -5.11
CA GLU A 65 3.27 -18.02 -5.14
C GLU A 65 3.96 -18.94 -6.14
N PHE A 66 4.73 -18.37 -7.05
CA PHE A 66 5.54 -19.06 -8.05
C PHE A 66 7.01 -18.74 -7.87
N TYR A 67 7.88 -19.61 -8.35
CA TYR A 67 9.30 -19.31 -8.62
C TYR A 67 9.72 -19.93 -9.95
N GLU A 68 10.74 -19.36 -10.58
CA GLU A 68 11.37 -19.99 -11.76
C GLU A 68 12.13 -21.23 -11.31
N THR A 69 11.95 -22.36 -11.99
CA THR A 69 12.57 -23.63 -11.59
C THR A 69 14.09 -23.53 -11.43
N ASP A 70 14.73 -22.71 -12.26
CA ASP A 70 16.19 -22.49 -12.25
C ASP A 70 16.64 -21.38 -11.26
N ASN A 71 15.70 -20.70 -10.60
CA ASN A 71 15.97 -19.65 -9.61
C ASN A 71 14.95 -19.66 -8.45
N PRO A 72 15.05 -20.66 -7.53
CA PRO A 72 14.08 -20.86 -6.46
C PRO A 72 14.13 -19.81 -5.34
N ASP A 73 15.20 -19.04 -5.25
CA ASP A 73 15.36 -17.96 -4.27
C ASP A 73 14.47 -16.75 -4.59
N ILE A 74 13.96 -16.69 -5.83
CA ILE A 74 13.11 -15.63 -6.33
C ILE A 74 11.70 -16.16 -6.54
N SER A 75 10.79 -15.77 -5.65
CA SER A 75 9.37 -16.02 -5.82
C SER A 75 8.59 -14.77 -6.21
N PHE A 76 7.42 -14.92 -6.80
CA PHE A 76 6.47 -13.85 -7.09
C PHE A 76 5.04 -14.34 -6.87
N TYR A 77 4.12 -13.41 -6.66
CA TYR A 77 2.72 -13.75 -6.40
C TYR A 77 1.82 -13.44 -7.58
N THR A 78 0.75 -14.21 -7.74
CA THR A 78 -0.31 -13.93 -8.70
C THR A 78 -1.64 -13.99 -7.98
N LYS A 79 -2.52 -13.03 -8.25
CA LYS A 79 -3.90 -13.05 -7.78
C LYS A 79 -4.82 -13.51 -8.90
N VAL A 80 -5.79 -14.34 -8.55
CA VAL A 80 -6.83 -14.79 -9.48
C VAL A 80 -8.18 -14.49 -8.83
N ASP A 81 -8.93 -13.59 -9.45
CA ASP A 81 -10.31 -13.33 -9.04
C ASP A 81 -11.14 -14.60 -9.24
N LYS A 82 -11.82 -15.06 -8.18
CA LYS A 82 -12.54 -16.34 -8.19
C LYS A 82 -13.79 -16.33 -9.07
N ASN A 83 -14.38 -15.16 -9.33
CA ASN A 83 -15.63 -15.03 -10.08
C ASN A 83 -15.39 -14.91 -11.57
N THR A 84 -14.37 -14.14 -11.96
CA THR A 84 -14.04 -13.85 -13.35
C THR A 84 -12.96 -14.78 -13.90
N ASN A 85 -12.20 -15.45 -13.03
CA ASN A 85 -10.95 -16.14 -13.36
C ASN A 85 -9.93 -15.22 -14.05
N ASN A 86 -10.06 -13.90 -13.90
CA ASN A 86 -9.06 -12.97 -14.36
C ASN A 86 -7.81 -13.13 -13.51
N VAL A 87 -6.67 -13.23 -14.18
CA VAL A 87 -5.36 -13.41 -13.56
C VAL A 87 -4.69 -12.03 -13.53
N THR A 88 -4.45 -11.54 -12.33
CA THR A 88 -3.66 -10.33 -12.08
C THR A 88 -2.29 -10.77 -11.59
N PHE A 89 -1.25 -10.46 -12.35
CA PHE A 89 0.13 -10.72 -11.95
C PHE A 89 0.54 -9.67 -10.92
N ASP A 90 0.54 -10.08 -9.65
CA ASP A 90 1.11 -9.30 -8.57
C ASP A 90 2.64 -9.49 -8.56
N THR A 91 3.31 -8.69 -7.73
CA THR A 91 4.73 -8.40 -7.88
C THR A 91 5.66 -9.52 -7.42
N TYR A 92 6.92 -9.35 -7.84
CA TYR A 92 8.11 -10.00 -7.29
C TYR A 92 8.09 -9.97 -5.75
N ASN A 93 8.41 -11.10 -5.11
CA ASN A 93 8.56 -11.32 -3.67
C ASN A 93 8.25 -10.06 -2.85
N GLU A 94 6.97 -9.88 -2.49
CA GLU A 94 6.47 -8.65 -1.84
C GLU A 94 7.41 -8.19 -0.73
N SER A 95 8.01 -9.09 0.05
CA SER A 95 8.93 -8.71 1.13
C SER A 95 10.29 -8.15 0.66
N VAL A 96 10.92 -8.76 -0.33
CA VAL A 96 12.25 -8.34 -0.83
C VAL A 96 12.15 -7.16 -1.78
N SER A 97 11.09 -7.09 -2.60
CA SER A 97 10.78 -5.93 -3.43
C SER A 97 10.45 -4.72 -2.56
N ASN A 98 9.57 -4.90 -1.56
CA ASN A 98 9.15 -3.78 -0.73
C ASN A 98 10.31 -3.20 0.08
N ASP A 99 11.18 -4.02 0.67
CA ASP A 99 12.33 -3.52 1.41
C ASP A 99 13.28 -2.69 0.53
N LYS A 100 13.55 -3.14 -0.71
CA LYS A 100 14.42 -2.40 -1.64
C LYS A 100 13.77 -1.12 -2.13
N VAL A 101 12.51 -1.19 -2.55
CA VAL A 101 11.75 -0.01 -3.02
C VAL A 101 11.61 1.01 -1.90
N THR A 102 11.32 0.56 -0.68
CA THR A 102 11.28 1.41 0.52
C THR A 102 12.61 2.12 0.74
N LYS A 103 13.71 1.36 0.81
CA LYS A 103 15.05 1.91 1.06
C LYS A 103 15.51 2.91 0.01
N TRP A 104 15.24 2.64 -1.27
CA TRP A 104 15.75 3.49 -2.34
C TRP A 104 14.83 4.66 -2.65
N MET A 105 13.51 4.43 -2.68
CA MET A 105 12.57 5.44 -3.16
C MET A 105 11.90 6.22 -2.04
N VAL A 106 11.62 5.61 -0.89
CA VAL A 106 10.80 6.21 0.19
C VAL A 106 11.66 6.77 1.33
N GLU A 107 12.53 5.93 1.91
CA GLU A 107 13.36 6.23 3.09
C GLU A 107 14.13 7.56 2.97
N PRO A 108 14.79 7.92 1.85
CA PRO A 108 15.56 9.16 1.75
C PRO A 108 14.75 10.44 1.97
N TYR A 109 13.43 10.37 1.76
CA TYR A 109 12.51 11.49 1.95
C TYR A 109 11.83 11.44 3.32
N ILE A 110 11.44 10.25 3.80
CA ILE A 110 10.72 10.11 5.07
C ILE A 110 11.65 10.30 6.28
N ASP A 111 12.92 9.90 6.19
CA ASP A 111 13.94 10.17 7.22
C ASP A 111 14.17 11.67 7.47
N LYS A 112 13.79 12.53 6.52
CA LYS A 112 13.85 13.99 6.68
C LYS A 112 12.65 14.56 7.46
N ILE A 113 11.62 13.76 7.69
CA ILE A 113 10.39 14.13 8.38
C ILE A 113 10.42 13.64 9.83
N SER A 114 10.73 12.36 10.04
CA SER A 114 10.84 11.74 11.37
C SER A 114 11.78 10.55 11.34
N ASN A 115 12.44 10.26 12.46
CA ASN A 115 13.21 9.04 12.67
C ASN A 115 12.35 7.89 13.23
N ASP A 116 11.10 8.15 13.61
CA ASP A 116 10.13 7.16 14.06
C ASP A 116 9.04 7.03 13.00
N TRP A 117 9.30 6.15 12.04
CA TRP A 117 8.37 5.82 10.98
C TRP A 117 8.46 4.33 10.64
N PHE A 118 7.36 3.82 10.07
CA PHE A 118 7.26 2.46 9.55
C PHE A 118 6.43 2.49 8.27
N GLY A 119 6.83 1.75 7.25
CA GLY A 119 6.09 1.71 6.01
C GLY A 119 6.72 0.81 4.99
N TYR A 120 6.06 0.73 3.84
CA TYR A 120 6.57 0.02 2.68
C TYR A 120 6.23 0.79 1.39
N GLY A 121 7.14 0.73 0.42
CA GLY A 121 6.88 1.04 -0.98
C GLY A 121 6.78 -0.24 -1.80
N ASP A 122 6.03 -0.21 -2.90
CA ASP A 122 5.85 -1.32 -3.83
C ASP A 122 5.72 -0.78 -5.26
N ILE A 123 6.14 -1.57 -6.25
CA ILE A 123 5.98 -1.29 -7.67
C ILE A 123 5.25 -2.46 -8.30
N SER A 124 4.02 -2.24 -8.77
CA SER A 124 3.15 -3.27 -9.35
C SER A 124 2.87 -3.11 -10.83
N GLY A 125 2.58 -4.23 -11.50
CA GLY A 125 2.13 -4.23 -12.89
C GLY A 125 0.72 -3.67 -13.02
N GLY A 126 0.45 -2.92 -14.08
CA GLY A 126 -0.90 -2.51 -14.44
C GLY A 126 -1.55 -3.48 -15.41
N GLU A 127 -2.83 -3.81 -15.22
CA GLU A 127 -3.63 -4.51 -16.24
C GLU A 127 -3.62 -3.75 -17.58
N PRO A 128 -3.66 -4.42 -18.75
CA PRO A 128 -3.71 -5.86 -18.99
C PRO A 128 -2.36 -6.48 -19.42
N ASP A 129 -1.28 -5.72 -19.43
CA ASP A 129 -0.02 -6.21 -19.99
C ASP A 129 0.76 -6.99 -18.92
N PRO A 130 1.11 -8.26 -19.17
CA PRO A 130 1.96 -9.02 -18.26
C PRO A 130 3.26 -8.23 -18.05
N ILE A 131 3.62 -8.02 -16.78
CA ILE A 131 4.90 -7.42 -16.38
C ILE A 131 6.00 -8.09 -17.20
N SER A 132 6.87 -7.32 -17.86
CA SER A 132 7.91 -7.94 -18.71
C SER A 132 8.73 -8.93 -17.88
N TYR A 133 9.11 -10.08 -18.45
CA TYR A 133 9.88 -11.08 -17.71
C TYR A 133 11.19 -10.52 -17.13
N ASP A 134 11.81 -9.58 -17.84
CA ASP A 134 12.99 -8.85 -17.36
C ASP A 134 12.68 -8.02 -16.10
N THR A 135 11.45 -7.52 -15.95
CA THR A 135 10.98 -6.86 -14.73
C THR A 135 10.81 -7.84 -13.57
N LEU A 136 10.54 -9.11 -13.83
CA LEU A 136 10.53 -10.17 -12.82
C LEU A 136 11.95 -10.55 -12.35
N LYS A 137 13.01 -10.19 -13.07
CA LYS A 137 14.40 -10.53 -12.72
C LYS A 137 15.23 -9.34 -12.23
N ASP A 138 14.94 -8.14 -12.71
CA ASP A 138 15.75 -6.94 -12.44
C ASP A 138 14.87 -5.67 -12.39
N TYR A 139 14.61 -5.20 -11.17
CA TYR A 139 13.71 -4.08 -10.91
C TYR A 139 14.30 -2.72 -11.34
N GLU A 140 15.63 -2.54 -11.27
CA GLU A 140 16.30 -1.31 -11.71
C GLU A 140 16.25 -1.21 -13.23
N LYS A 141 16.50 -2.33 -13.91
CA LYS A 141 16.32 -2.42 -15.36
C LYS A 141 14.87 -2.15 -15.74
N ALA A 142 13.90 -2.70 -15.01
CA ALA A 142 12.48 -2.46 -15.25
C ALA A 142 12.08 -0.98 -15.19
N LEU A 143 12.56 -0.27 -14.16
CA LEU A 143 12.33 1.17 -13.99
C LEU A 143 12.94 1.98 -15.13
N SER A 144 14.17 1.62 -15.54
CA SER A 144 14.86 2.30 -16.64
C SER A 144 14.20 2.06 -18.01
N SER A 145 13.56 0.91 -18.20
CA SER A 145 12.87 0.52 -19.43
C SER A 145 11.35 0.73 -19.37
N ASN A 146 10.82 1.34 -18.32
CA ASN A 146 9.38 1.47 -18.09
C ASN A 146 8.76 2.33 -19.21
N LYS A 147 8.14 1.65 -20.19
CA LYS A 147 7.28 2.32 -21.17
C LYS A 147 6.09 2.87 -20.41
N LYS A 148 5.75 4.13 -20.70
CA LYS A 148 4.61 4.85 -20.08
C LYS A 148 3.40 3.91 -19.99
N ASN A 149 2.87 3.74 -18.78
CA ASN A 149 1.68 2.95 -18.42
C ASN A 149 1.87 1.45 -18.07
N ALA A 150 3.08 0.90 -17.96
CA ALA A 150 3.24 -0.52 -17.60
C ALA A 150 3.24 -0.79 -16.09
N LEU A 151 3.86 0.10 -15.31
CA LEU A 151 4.04 -0.06 -13.86
C LEU A 151 3.27 0.98 -13.05
N SER A 152 2.92 0.64 -11.81
CA SER A 152 2.30 1.49 -10.80
C SER A 152 3.21 1.54 -9.58
N PHE A 153 3.18 2.64 -8.83
CA PHE A 153 3.88 2.79 -7.57
C PHE A 153 2.87 2.94 -6.43
N GLY A 154 3.09 2.23 -5.33
CA GLY A 154 2.33 2.38 -4.09
C GLY A 154 3.26 2.58 -2.91
N ALA A 155 2.91 3.43 -1.96
CA ALA A 155 3.56 3.45 -0.66
C ALA A 155 2.56 3.71 0.47
N GLU A 156 2.67 2.94 1.55
CA GLU A 156 2.00 3.21 2.80
C GLU A 156 3.03 3.48 3.89
N ILE A 157 2.91 4.66 4.51
CA ILE A 157 3.89 5.18 5.46
C ILE A 157 3.13 5.63 6.70
N SER A 158 3.63 5.23 7.86
CA SER A 158 3.15 5.62 9.19
C SER A 158 4.26 6.37 9.91
N ILE A 159 3.98 7.59 10.34
CA ILE A 159 4.96 8.48 10.98
C ILE A 159 4.47 8.86 12.37
N ASN A 160 5.31 8.68 13.37
CA ASN A 160 5.10 9.30 14.67
C ASN A 160 5.76 10.69 14.67
N MET A 161 4.95 11.74 14.75
CA MET A 161 5.42 13.11 15.00
C MET A 161 4.31 13.99 15.59
N LYS A 162 4.72 15.01 16.35
CA LYS A 162 3.80 16.05 16.80
C LYS A 162 3.28 16.85 15.60
N ILE A 163 1.97 17.02 15.48
CA ILE A 163 1.36 17.86 14.43
C ILE A 163 1.47 19.34 14.82
N THR A 164 2.62 19.92 14.48
CA THR A 164 2.91 21.36 14.63
C THR A 164 3.00 22.03 13.26
N PRO A 165 2.83 23.37 13.14
CA PRO A 165 2.97 24.04 11.86
C PRO A 165 4.29 23.75 11.13
N GLN A 166 5.41 23.72 11.86
CA GLN A 166 6.73 23.45 11.28
C GLN A 166 6.85 22.01 10.77
N ASN A 167 6.37 21.03 11.54
CA ASN A 167 6.41 19.62 11.14
C ASN A 167 5.50 19.36 9.94
N VAL A 168 4.34 20.02 9.88
CA VAL A 168 3.46 19.95 8.71
C VAL A 168 4.13 20.56 7.48
N VAL A 169 4.83 21.70 7.59
CA VAL A 169 5.62 22.24 6.46
C VAL A 169 6.66 21.23 5.98
N ASN A 170 7.43 20.62 6.89
CA ASN A 170 8.43 19.61 6.54
C ASN A 170 7.79 18.39 5.84
N LEU A 171 6.67 17.90 6.37
CA LEU A 171 5.89 16.81 5.78
C LEU A 171 5.51 17.13 4.32
N LEU A 172 4.90 18.29 4.09
CA LEU A 172 4.46 18.69 2.74
C LEU A 172 5.65 18.81 1.78
N ILE A 173 6.79 19.37 2.23
CA ILE A 173 7.99 19.51 1.40
C ILE A 173 8.54 18.14 0.98
N TYR A 174 8.75 17.23 1.92
CA TYR A 174 9.43 15.97 1.62
C TYR A 174 8.52 14.96 0.94
N VAL A 175 7.22 14.94 1.24
CA VAL A 175 6.26 14.12 0.49
C VAL A 175 6.07 14.66 -0.94
N TYR A 176 6.12 15.99 -1.13
CA TYR A 176 6.14 16.58 -2.47
C TYR A 176 7.37 16.14 -3.27
N GLN A 177 8.56 16.19 -2.64
CA GLN A 177 9.80 15.75 -3.30
C GLN A 177 9.76 14.26 -3.65
N LEU A 178 9.28 13.41 -2.74
CA LEU A 178 9.05 11.98 -2.99
C LEU A 178 8.15 11.79 -4.20
N GLY A 179 6.99 12.44 -4.24
CA GLY A 179 6.07 12.25 -5.36
C GLY A 179 6.60 12.83 -6.67
N LYS A 180 7.39 13.92 -6.66
CA LYS A 180 8.09 14.41 -7.87
C LYS A 180 9.14 13.40 -8.36
N TYR A 181 9.89 12.79 -7.46
CA TYR A 181 10.86 11.76 -7.77
C TYR A 181 10.18 10.53 -8.38
N VAL A 182 9.15 9.99 -7.73
CA VAL A 182 8.37 8.85 -8.23
C VAL A 182 7.74 9.17 -9.58
N ASN A 183 7.17 10.37 -9.76
CA ASN A 183 6.58 10.80 -11.03
C ASN A 183 7.59 10.88 -12.18
N SER A 184 8.90 11.00 -11.91
CA SER A 184 9.93 10.99 -12.95
C SER A 184 10.06 9.64 -13.68
N TYR A 185 9.58 8.56 -13.07
CA TYR A 185 9.61 7.19 -13.62
C TYR A 185 8.38 6.84 -14.50
N ASN A 186 7.48 7.80 -14.75
CA ASN A 186 6.31 7.64 -15.64
C ASN A 186 5.40 6.45 -15.29
N PHE A 187 5.20 6.17 -14.00
CA PHE A 187 4.23 5.18 -13.56
C PHE A 187 2.81 5.50 -14.09
N LYS A 188 2.05 4.45 -14.43
CA LYS A 188 0.63 4.50 -14.77
C LYS A 188 -0.18 5.12 -13.63
N TYR A 189 0.15 4.71 -12.41
CA TYR A 189 -0.56 5.08 -11.20
C TYR A 189 0.42 5.29 -10.06
N ILE A 190 0.18 6.30 -9.23
CA ILE A 190 0.94 6.55 -8.00
C ILE A 190 -0.07 6.66 -6.85
N ASP A 191 0.09 5.80 -5.84
CA ASP A 191 -0.60 5.88 -4.55
C ASP A 191 0.41 6.20 -3.46
N LEU A 192 0.25 7.31 -2.76
CA LEU A 192 1.00 7.59 -1.54
C LEU A 192 0.02 7.81 -0.42
N ASN A 193 0.13 7.00 0.62
CA ASN A 193 -0.68 7.09 1.83
C ASN A 193 0.23 7.33 3.03
N VAL A 194 0.33 8.59 3.48
CA VAL A 194 1.13 8.96 4.64
C VAL A 194 0.22 9.23 5.83
N LYS A 195 0.24 8.31 6.79
CA LYS A 195 -0.47 8.40 8.07
C LYS A 195 0.46 9.01 9.11
N VAL A 196 0.00 10.05 9.77
CA VAL A 196 0.72 10.78 10.81
C VAL A 196 -0.01 10.61 12.13
N TYR A 197 0.74 10.30 13.17
CA TYR A 197 0.24 10.10 14.52
C TYR A 197 1.04 10.95 15.49
N THR A 198 0.38 11.54 16.49
CA THR A 198 1.06 12.04 17.69
C THR A 198 0.88 10.98 18.78
N LEU A 199 1.83 10.06 18.89
CA LEU A 199 1.76 8.94 19.83
C LEU A 199 2.31 9.32 21.22
N PRO A 200 1.91 8.61 22.29
CA PRO A 200 2.53 8.71 23.61
C PRO A 200 4.02 8.37 23.57
N ASP A 201 4.79 8.92 24.50
CA ASP A 201 6.21 8.62 24.64
C ASP A 201 6.43 7.10 24.82
N GLY A 202 7.40 6.56 24.08
CA GLY A 202 7.74 5.13 24.11
C GLY A 202 6.87 4.22 23.23
N VAL A 203 5.88 4.76 22.50
CA VAL A 203 5.12 4.01 21.49
C VAL A 203 5.62 4.41 20.10
N THR A 204 6.07 3.42 19.33
CA THR A 204 6.58 3.61 17.96
C THR A 204 5.47 3.57 16.91
N ALA A 205 5.75 4.14 15.73
CA ALA A 205 4.85 4.04 14.58
C ALA A 205 4.59 2.58 14.17
N GLN A 206 5.61 1.72 14.25
CA GLN A 206 5.50 0.30 13.89
C GLN A 206 4.55 -0.46 14.83
N GLU A 207 4.70 -0.27 16.14
CA GLU A 207 3.84 -0.89 17.16
C GLU A 207 2.38 -0.45 16.97
N TYR A 208 2.15 0.84 16.71
CA TYR A 208 0.81 1.37 16.49
C TYR A 208 0.18 0.83 15.19
N SER A 209 0.91 0.83 14.08
CA SER A 209 0.40 0.37 12.78
C SER A 209 0.20 -1.15 12.70
N SER A 210 0.93 -1.93 13.50
CA SER A 210 0.77 -3.38 13.58
C SER A 210 -0.36 -3.83 14.53
N SER A 211 -0.92 -2.89 15.31
CA SER A 211 -1.85 -3.18 16.41
C SER A 211 -3.28 -3.54 16.00
N ASP A 212 -3.59 -3.66 14.70
CA ASP A 212 -4.91 -4.09 14.24
C ASP A 212 -5.23 -5.58 14.51
N LYS A 213 -4.27 -6.36 15.07
CA LYS A 213 -4.45 -7.80 15.29
C LYS A 213 -4.68 -8.25 16.73
N ASP A 214 -4.20 -7.57 17.77
CA ASP A 214 -4.43 -8.02 19.15
C ASP A 214 -4.35 -6.85 20.15
N SER A 215 -5.41 -6.69 20.93
CA SER A 215 -5.51 -5.98 22.22
C SER A 215 -4.24 -5.24 22.73
N TYR A 216 -4.14 -3.94 22.49
CA TYR A 216 -3.17 -3.08 23.20
C TYR A 216 -3.81 -1.83 23.84
N LYS A 217 -3.11 -1.35 24.87
CA LYS A 217 -3.54 -0.62 26.08
C LYS A 217 -3.77 0.90 25.95
N PHE A 218 -4.13 1.42 24.78
CA PHE A 218 -4.25 2.87 24.59
C PHE A 218 -5.61 3.25 23.99
N ASP A 219 -6.24 4.28 24.55
CA ASP A 219 -7.49 4.82 24.00
C ASP A 219 -7.16 5.56 22.71
N LYS A 220 -7.54 4.97 21.55
CA LYS A 220 -7.30 5.55 20.22
C LYS A 220 -7.92 6.95 20.05
N LYS A 221 -8.80 7.37 20.97
CA LYS A 221 -9.45 8.68 20.98
C LYS A 221 -8.49 9.85 21.29
N ASP A 222 -7.39 9.61 21.98
CA ASP A 222 -6.44 10.66 22.38
C ASP A 222 -5.29 10.87 21.38
N VAL A 223 -5.23 10.04 20.33
CA VAL A 223 -4.19 10.15 19.30
C VAL A 223 -4.65 11.12 18.22
N LEU A 224 -4.02 12.29 18.16
CA LEU A 224 -4.18 13.19 17.03
C LEU A 224 -3.61 12.52 15.77
N LYS A 225 -4.45 12.41 14.74
CA LYS A 225 -4.10 11.76 13.48
C LYS A 225 -4.19 12.72 12.32
N ALA A 226 -3.30 12.59 11.36
CA ALA A 226 -3.50 13.15 10.03
C ALA A 226 -3.22 12.09 8.95
N THR A 227 -3.84 12.22 7.79
CA THR A 227 -3.60 11.35 6.64
C THR A 227 -3.40 12.24 5.42
N LEU A 228 -2.27 12.08 4.74
CA LEU A 228 -2.02 12.67 3.43
C LEU A 228 -2.15 11.57 2.39
N LYS A 229 -3.20 11.62 1.58
CA LYS A 229 -3.46 10.64 0.52
C LYS A 229 -3.31 11.27 -0.85
N ILE A 230 -2.41 10.73 -1.66
CA ILE A 230 -2.09 11.21 -3.01
C ILE A 230 -2.37 10.06 -3.97
N ASN A 231 -3.25 10.30 -4.93
CA ASN A 231 -3.63 9.35 -5.96
C ASN A 231 -3.60 10.06 -7.32
N THR A 232 -2.94 9.50 -8.34
CA THR A 232 -2.86 10.13 -9.67
C THR A 232 -4.20 10.17 -10.43
N LYS A 233 -5.21 9.41 -10.02
CA LYS A 233 -6.59 9.59 -10.49
C LYS A 233 -7.22 10.88 -9.96
N ASP A 234 -6.81 11.31 -8.77
CA ASP A 234 -7.27 12.56 -8.12
C ASP A 234 -6.36 13.75 -8.43
N ILE A 235 -5.22 13.49 -9.10
CA ILE A 235 -4.18 14.44 -9.47
C ILE A 235 -3.69 14.05 -10.86
N ASP A 236 -4.36 14.55 -11.91
CA ASP A 236 -4.11 14.26 -13.35
C ASP A 236 -2.64 14.40 -13.79
N SER A 237 -1.73 13.51 -13.37
CA SER A 237 -0.26 13.58 -13.47
C SER A 237 0.39 14.77 -12.73
N TYR A 238 0.50 14.68 -11.40
CA TYR A 238 1.39 15.49 -10.53
C TYR A 238 1.60 16.97 -10.95
N LYS A 239 0.51 17.68 -11.30
CA LYS A 239 0.49 19.10 -11.69
C LYS A 239 0.76 20.07 -10.52
N MET A 240 1.26 19.56 -9.40
CA MET A 240 1.59 20.36 -8.24
C MET A 240 2.80 21.24 -8.54
N SER A 241 2.56 22.54 -8.46
CA SER A 241 3.57 23.58 -8.62
C SER A 241 4.34 23.82 -7.33
N SER A 242 3.74 23.49 -6.18
CA SER A 242 4.37 23.67 -4.87
C SER A 242 4.00 22.57 -3.86
N PRO A 243 4.83 22.31 -2.84
CA PRO A 243 4.46 21.56 -1.64
C PRO A 243 3.13 21.96 -1.00
N MET A 244 2.74 23.24 -1.07
CA MET A 244 1.47 23.70 -0.50
C MET A 244 0.24 23.15 -1.24
N ASP A 245 0.38 22.70 -2.49
CA ASP A 245 -0.71 22.06 -3.23
C ASP A 245 -1.15 20.73 -2.58
N LEU A 246 -0.30 20.13 -1.73
CA LEU A 246 -0.62 18.94 -0.94
C LEU A 246 -1.55 19.22 0.24
N ALA A 247 -1.68 20.48 0.67
CA ALA A 247 -2.49 20.83 1.85
C ALA A 247 -3.96 20.42 1.71
N LYS A 248 -4.52 20.42 0.49
CA LYS A 248 -5.90 20.00 0.24
C LYS A 248 -6.13 18.49 0.40
N TYR A 249 -5.05 17.69 0.38
CA TYR A 249 -5.06 16.24 0.52
C TYR A 249 -4.67 15.76 1.93
N LEU A 250 -4.29 16.68 2.82
CA LEU A 250 -3.99 16.38 4.22
C LEU A 250 -5.27 16.48 5.04
N SER A 251 -5.85 15.35 5.43
CA SER A 251 -6.94 15.27 6.40
C SER A 251 -6.39 15.22 7.82
N ILE A 252 -6.97 15.99 8.73
CA ILE A 252 -6.65 16.07 10.16
C ILE A 252 -7.86 15.60 10.94
N TYR A 253 -7.63 14.66 11.85
CA TYR A 253 -8.64 14.05 12.70
C TYR A 253 -8.43 14.54 14.13
N LYS A 254 -9.38 15.33 14.63
CA LYS A 254 -9.45 15.80 16.04
C LYS A 254 -10.76 15.31 16.63
N ASP A 255 -10.70 14.58 17.75
CA ASP A 255 -11.89 14.05 18.44
C ASP A 255 -12.84 13.28 17.50
N ASN A 256 -12.27 12.46 16.60
CA ASN A 256 -12.98 11.73 15.53
C ASN A 256 -13.70 12.60 14.49
N LYS A 257 -13.45 13.91 14.45
CA LYS A 257 -13.91 14.80 13.38
C LYS A 257 -12.80 15.03 12.37
N GLU A 258 -13.11 14.78 11.11
CA GLU A 258 -12.20 15.03 9.98
C GLU A 258 -12.34 16.47 9.49
N SER A 259 -11.19 17.12 9.26
CA SER A 259 -11.10 18.38 8.53
C SER A 259 -9.86 18.35 7.65
N THR A 260 -9.95 18.80 6.41
CA THR A 260 -8.73 19.01 5.62
C THR A 260 -7.90 20.14 6.22
N LEU A 261 -6.58 20.14 6.01
CA LEU A 261 -5.71 21.19 6.52
C LEU A 261 -6.21 22.57 6.09
N ILE A 262 -6.61 22.74 4.83
CA ILE A 262 -7.16 24.00 4.32
C ILE A 262 -8.41 24.48 5.08
N ASN A 263 -9.16 23.56 5.69
CA ASN A 263 -10.35 23.85 6.51
C ASN A 263 -10.01 24.09 7.99
N ASP A 264 -8.85 23.63 8.48
CA ASP A 264 -8.30 23.99 9.79
C ASP A 264 -7.56 25.34 9.72
N LYS A 265 -8.34 26.43 9.59
CA LYS A 265 -7.81 27.80 9.36
C LYS A 265 -6.65 28.19 10.31
N PRO A 266 -6.73 27.97 11.64
CA PRO A 266 -5.64 28.34 12.55
C PRO A 266 -4.31 27.65 12.24
N LEU A 267 -4.35 26.37 11.86
CA LEU A 267 -3.15 25.61 11.52
C LEU A 267 -2.67 25.97 10.10
N TYR A 268 -3.58 26.01 9.12
CA TYR A 268 -3.26 26.32 7.74
C TYR A 268 -2.58 27.68 7.58
N SER A 269 -3.11 28.74 8.21
CA SER A 269 -2.50 30.07 8.12
C SER A 269 -1.06 30.10 8.62
N LYS A 270 -0.75 29.35 9.69
CA LYS A 270 0.61 29.24 10.23
C LYS A 270 1.53 28.44 9.31
N VAL A 271 1.04 27.31 8.79
CA VAL A 271 1.77 26.48 7.81
C VAL A 271 2.11 27.30 6.56
N ASN A 272 1.12 27.99 5.99
CA ASN A 272 1.25 28.83 4.81
C ASN A 272 2.28 29.96 5.02
N TYR A 273 2.20 30.65 6.17
CA TYR A 273 3.16 31.69 6.52
C TYR A 273 4.59 31.15 6.63
N LEU A 274 4.78 30.03 7.32
CA LEU A 274 6.10 29.41 7.50
C LEU A 274 6.69 28.96 6.17
N TYR A 275 5.89 28.32 5.31
CA TYR A 275 6.31 27.87 3.99
C TYR A 275 6.84 29.04 3.12
N TYR A 276 6.05 30.09 2.94
CA TYR A 276 6.46 31.23 2.10
C TYR A 276 7.56 32.10 2.75
N SER A 277 7.74 32.02 4.06
CA SER A 277 8.89 32.65 4.73
C SER A 277 10.18 31.87 4.49
N TRP A 278 10.10 30.53 4.46
CA TRP A 278 11.21 29.67 4.11
C TRP A 278 11.62 29.82 2.64
N GLU A 279 10.66 29.84 1.70
CA GLU A 279 10.96 30.04 0.27
C GLU A 279 11.69 31.36 0.00
N ARG A 280 11.23 32.45 0.61
CA ARG A 280 11.89 33.77 0.48
C ARG A 280 13.34 33.74 0.94
N LYS A 281 13.63 33.08 2.07
CA LYS A 281 15.01 32.93 2.56
C LYS A 281 15.87 32.11 1.61
N LYS A 282 15.33 31.04 1.02
CA LYS A 282 16.04 30.23 0.03
C LYS A 282 16.40 31.05 -1.21
N PHE A 283 15.46 31.87 -1.70
CA PHE A 283 15.68 32.73 -2.86
C PHE A 283 16.76 33.79 -2.58
N ASN A 284 16.72 34.43 -1.42
CA ASN A 284 17.70 35.47 -1.04
C ASN A 284 19.12 34.94 -0.81
N ASN A 285 19.30 33.65 -0.56
CA ASN A 285 20.63 33.03 -0.41
C ASN A 285 21.21 32.53 -1.75
N MET A 286 20.49 32.69 -2.86
CA MET A 286 20.93 32.29 -4.21
C MET A 286 21.44 33.47 -5.06
N PHE A 287 21.34 34.71 -4.56
CA PHE A 287 21.82 35.95 -5.17
C PHE A 287 22.78 36.66 -4.21
#